data_AF-A0A8C7H932-F1
#
_entry.id   AF-A0A8C7H932-F1
#
_cell.length_a   1.000
_cell.length_b   1.000
_cell.length_c   1.000
_cell.angle_alpha   90.00
_cell.angle_beta   90.00
_cell.angle_gamma   90.00
#
_symmetry.space_group_name_H-M   'P 1'
#
loop_
_entity.id
_entity.type
_entity.pdbx_description
1 polymer ?
#
loop_
_entity_poly.entity_id
_entity_poly.type
_entity_poly.pdbx_seq_one_letter_code
_entity_poly.pdbx_strand_id
1 'polypeptide(L)'
;DYRCKDYRCKDYHCKDYRCKDRRCKDYRCKDYRCKDYRCRDYCRKDYRCKDYRCKDYRYYRCRDYCCKDYRCKDYRCRDCCCKDYRCKDYCCKDYRCKDYRCKDYRCKDYRCKDYRCKDYRCKDHRCKDYRCKDYRCKDYRCKDYRCKDYRCNDYRCKDYRCKDYRCKDYRCKDYRCKDYRCKDYRCKDYRCKDYRCKDYRCRDCCCKDYRCKDYSCKDHRCKD
;
A
#
# COMPACT_ATOMS: atom_id res chain seq x y z
N ASP A 1 -20.33 -13.11 -19.00
CA ASP A 1 -19.21 -12.38 -19.64
C ASP A 1 -19.64 -11.12 -20.36
N TYR A 2 -19.63 -9.98 -19.67
CA TYR A 2 -19.77 -8.70 -20.35
C TYR A 2 -18.38 -8.23 -20.81
N ARG A 3 -18.11 -8.27 -22.12
CA ARG A 3 -16.85 -7.81 -22.72
C ARG A 3 -17.05 -6.42 -23.31
N CYS A 4 -16.45 -5.42 -22.68
CA CYS A 4 -16.44 -4.05 -23.17
C CYS A 4 -15.03 -3.72 -23.66
N LYS A 5 -14.90 -3.16 -24.86
CA LYS A 5 -13.60 -2.65 -25.34
C LYS A 5 -13.28 -1.36 -24.58
N ASP A 6 -14.12 -0.34 -24.77
CA ASP A 6 -13.95 0.98 -24.15
C ASP A 6 -15.23 1.42 -23.45
N TYR A 7 -15.10 1.89 -22.21
CA TYR A 7 -16.18 2.56 -21.48
C TYR A 7 -15.71 3.95 -21.05
N ARG A 8 -16.45 4.97 -21.45
CA ARG A 8 -16.20 6.36 -21.08
C ARG A 8 -17.46 6.93 -20.45
N CYS A 9 -17.35 7.41 -19.22
CA CYS A 9 -18.41 8.19 -18.57
C CYS A 9 -17.81 9.45 -17.96
N LYS A 10 -18.60 10.53 -17.91
CA LYS A 10 -18.23 11.71 -17.11
C LYS A 10 -18.48 11.37 -15.64
N ASP A 11 -19.74 11.14 -15.30
CA ASP A 11 -20.17 10.87 -13.93
C ASP A 11 -20.86 9.51 -13.86
N TYR A 12 -20.50 8.72 -12.86
CA TYR A 12 -21.15 7.44 -12.57
C TYR A 12 -21.60 7.42 -11.12
N HIS A 13 -22.91 7.32 -10.93
CA HIS A 13 -23.54 7.25 -9.61
C HIS A 13 -24.33 5.96 -9.50
N CYS A 14 -24.00 5.16 -8.50
CA CYS A 14 -24.79 3.99 -8.15
C CYS A 14 -24.86 3.83 -6.64
N LYS A 15 -25.96 3.25 -6.15
CA LYS A 15 -26.05 2.80 -4.75
C LYS A 15 -25.29 1.48 -4.64
N ASP A 16 -25.77 0.46 -5.34
CA ASP A 16 -25.18 -0.87 -5.32
C ASP A 16 -24.75 -1.27 -6.73
N TYR A 17 -23.49 -1.64 -6.88
CA TYR A 17 -22.97 -2.20 -8.11
C TYR A 17 -22.46 -3.61 -7.85
N ARG A 18 -23.12 -4.59 -8.49
CA ARG A 18 -22.74 -6.00 -8.44
C ARG A 18 -22.35 -6.45 -9.84
N CYS A 19 -21.15 -7.00 -9.98
CA CYS A 19 -20.79 -7.73 -11.18
C CYS A 19 -20.20 -9.10 -10.91
N LYS A 20 -20.51 -10.01 -11.84
CA LYS A 20 -19.84 -11.28 -12.04
C LYS A 20 -19.26 -11.24 -13.45
N ASP A 21 -17.97 -11.49 -13.59
CA ASP A 21 -17.29 -11.67 -14.88
C ASP A 21 -17.46 -10.55 -15.90
N ARG A 22 -16.84 -9.39 -15.64
CA ARG A 22 -16.78 -8.29 -16.61
C ARG A 22 -15.33 -7.95 -16.97
N ARG A 23 -15.06 -7.98 -18.28
CA ARG A 23 -13.74 -7.68 -18.84
C ARG A 23 -13.86 -6.38 -19.63
N CYS A 24 -13.13 -5.36 -19.20
CA CYS A 24 -13.12 -4.07 -19.86
C CYS A 24 -11.67 -3.72 -20.19
N LYS A 25 -11.31 -3.45 -21.44
CA LYS A 25 -9.91 -3.08 -21.73
C LYS A 25 -9.63 -1.70 -21.13
N ASP A 26 -10.43 -0.72 -21.52
CA ASP A 26 -10.25 0.67 -21.12
C ASP A 26 -11.50 1.20 -20.42
N TYR A 27 -11.33 1.68 -19.19
CA TYR A 27 -12.40 2.36 -18.46
C TYR A 27 -11.92 3.74 -18.02
N ARG A 28 -12.60 4.77 -18.52
CA ARG A 28 -12.34 6.16 -18.16
C ARG A 28 -13.58 6.77 -17.54
N CYS A 29 -13.42 7.24 -16.32
CA CYS A 29 -14.45 7.96 -15.59
C CYS A 29 -13.85 9.25 -15.02
N LYS A 30 -14.57 10.38 -15.07
CA LYS A 30 -14.13 11.53 -14.28
C LYS A 30 -14.48 11.26 -12.82
N ASP A 31 -15.76 11.11 -12.52
CA ASP A 31 -16.26 11.00 -11.16
C ASP A 31 -17.04 9.70 -10.94
N TYR A 32 -16.51 8.82 -10.11
CA TYR A 32 -17.14 7.55 -9.76
C TYR A 32 -17.60 7.59 -8.31
N ARG A 33 -18.91 7.50 -8.08
CA ARG A 33 -19.49 7.36 -6.74
C ARG A 33 -20.34 6.10 -6.65
N CYS A 34 -19.94 5.20 -5.76
CA CYS A 34 -20.68 3.99 -5.44
C CYS A 34 -20.82 3.88 -3.92
N LYS A 35 -21.97 3.48 -3.39
CA LYS A 35 -22.00 3.11 -1.96
C LYS A 35 -21.33 1.74 -1.82
N ASP A 36 -21.88 0.73 -2.48
CA ASP A 36 -21.44 -0.65 -2.32
C ASP A 36 -21.00 -1.26 -3.66
N TYR A 37 -19.69 -1.40 -3.83
CA TYR A 37 -19.11 -2.03 -5.01
C TYR A 37 -18.71 -3.46 -4.68
N ARG A 38 -19.35 -4.44 -5.34
CA ARG A 38 -18.99 -5.85 -5.22
C ARG A 38 -18.74 -6.44 -6.59
N CYS A 39 -17.50 -6.83 -6.86
CA CYS A 39 -17.22 -7.61 -8.05
C CYS A 39 -16.36 -8.83 -7.76
N ARG A 40 -16.80 -9.98 -8.28
CA ARG A 40 -16.13 -11.26 -8.09
C ARG A 40 -15.01 -11.48 -9.09
N ASP A 41 -15.21 -11.07 -10.34
CA ASP A 41 -14.22 -11.30 -11.40
C ASP A 41 -14.33 -10.16 -12.38
N TYR A 42 -13.36 -9.27 -12.29
CA TYR A 42 -13.35 -8.05 -13.06
C TYR A 42 -11.95 -7.82 -13.56
N CYS A 43 -11.72 -7.94 -14.86
CA CYS A 43 -10.39 -7.71 -15.40
C CYS A 43 -10.43 -6.42 -16.21
N ARG A 44 -9.86 -5.35 -15.64
CA ARG A 44 -9.52 -4.14 -16.38
C ARG A 44 -8.04 -4.14 -16.74
N LYS A 45 -7.72 -3.81 -18.00
CA LYS A 45 -6.35 -3.46 -18.36
C LYS A 45 -6.09 -2.05 -17.84
N ASP A 46 -6.76 -1.04 -18.39
CA ASP A 46 -6.51 0.35 -18.06
C ASP A 46 -7.71 1.00 -17.34
N TYR A 47 -7.59 1.18 -16.02
CA TYR A 47 -8.55 1.99 -15.26
C TYR A 47 -8.01 3.39 -15.03
N ARG A 48 -8.74 4.40 -15.50
CA ARG A 48 -8.47 5.82 -15.21
C ARG A 48 -9.69 6.48 -14.60
N CYS A 49 -9.54 6.95 -13.37
CA CYS A 49 -10.55 7.75 -12.68
C CYS A 49 -9.93 9.05 -12.20
N LYS A 50 -10.63 10.19 -12.29
CA LYS A 50 -10.14 11.37 -11.55
C LYS A 50 -10.48 11.17 -10.09
N ASP A 51 -11.77 11.05 -9.78
CA ASP A 51 -12.28 11.03 -8.42
C ASP A 51 -13.07 9.75 -8.15
N TYR A 52 -12.50 8.86 -7.34
CA TYR A 52 -13.13 7.62 -6.92
C TYR A 52 -13.63 7.72 -5.49
N ARG A 53 -14.93 7.55 -5.27
CA ARG A 53 -15.54 7.50 -3.95
C ARG A 53 -16.36 6.22 -3.80
N CYS A 54 -15.97 5.40 -2.83
CA CYS A 54 -16.72 4.20 -2.46
C CYS A 54 -16.90 4.12 -0.94
N LYS A 55 -18.05 3.66 -0.45
CA LYS A 55 -18.11 3.28 0.97
C LYS A 55 -17.46 1.92 1.12
N ASP A 56 -18.02 0.91 0.47
CA ASP A 56 -17.60 -0.49 0.62
C ASP A 56 -17.16 -1.07 -0.71
N TYR A 57 -15.85 -1.30 -0.85
CA TYR A 57 -15.26 -1.86 -2.05
C TYR A 57 -14.80 -3.30 -1.81
N ARG A 58 -15.45 -4.27 -2.47
CA ARG A 58 -15.08 -5.68 -2.46
C ARG A 58 -14.69 -6.17 -3.84
N TYR A 59 -13.46 -6.67 -3.94
CA TYR A 59 -12.86 -6.95 -5.23
C TYR A 59 -11.86 -8.11 -5.24
N TYR A 60 -11.63 -8.67 -6.42
CA TYR A 60 -10.94 -9.95 -6.55
C TYR A 60 -9.76 -9.97 -7.51
N ARG A 61 -9.61 -9.02 -8.46
CA ARG A 61 -8.41 -8.97 -9.35
C ARG A 61 -8.27 -7.66 -10.15
N CYS A 62 -7.27 -6.81 -9.92
CA CYS A 62 -7.04 -5.59 -10.73
C CYS A 62 -5.76 -5.76 -11.55
N ARG A 63 -5.64 -5.14 -12.74
CA ARG A 63 -4.42 -5.24 -13.58
C ARG A 63 -3.66 -3.93 -13.77
N ASP A 64 -4.29 -2.79 -14.03
CA ASP A 64 -3.65 -1.46 -13.93
C ASP A 64 -4.64 -0.40 -13.41
N TYR A 65 -4.17 0.46 -12.49
CA TYR A 65 -5.03 1.40 -11.77
C TYR A 65 -4.40 2.79 -11.67
N CYS A 66 -5.05 3.77 -12.28
CA CYS A 66 -4.70 5.17 -12.18
C CYS A 66 -5.89 5.97 -11.62
N CYS A 67 -5.69 6.62 -10.48
CA CYS A 67 -6.64 7.58 -9.95
C CYS A 67 -5.95 8.89 -9.59
N LYS A 68 -6.64 10.04 -9.65
CA LYS A 68 -6.12 11.22 -8.95
C LYS A 68 -6.45 11.06 -7.47
N ASP A 69 -7.73 11.01 -7.15
CA ASP A 69 -8.22 11.01 -5.79
C ASP A 69 -9.01 9.73 -5.52
N TYR A 70 -8.54 8.94 -4.55
CA TYR A 70 -9.19 7.72 -4.11
C TYR A 70 -9.68 7.86 -2.69
N ARG A 71 -10.99 7.72 -2.47
CA ARG A 71 -11.59 7.71 -1.14
C ARG A 71 -12.44 6.47 -0.96
N CYS A 72 -12.07 5.63 -0.01
CA CYS A 72 -12.83 4.46 0.39
C CYS A 72 -13.04 4.45 1.91
N LYS A 73 -14.20 4.02 2.41
CA LYS A 73 -14.28 3.68 3.84
C LYS A 73 -13.63 2.31 4.03
N ASP A 74 -14.19 1.29 3.40
CA ASP A 74 -13.80 -0.11 3.61
C ASP A 74 -13.39 -0.76 2.30
N TYR A 75 -12.09 -1.00 2.14
CA TYR A 75 -11.52 -1.69 0.99
C TYR A 75 -11.17 -3.13 1.36
N ARG A 76 -11.75 -4.11 0.66
CA ARG A 76 -11.47 -5.53 0.84
C ARG A 76 -11.12 -6.19 -0.48
N CYS A 77 -9.85 -6.60 -0.64
CA CYS A 77 -9.43 -7.48 -1.72
C CYS A 77 -9.05 -8.87 -1.26
N ARG A 78 -9.33 -9.86 -2.11
CA ARG A 78 -8.64 -11.16 -2.02
C ARG A 78 -7.26 -11.00 -2.67
N ASP A 79 -7.24 -10.77 -3.98
CA ASP A 79 -6.02 -10.64 -4.75
C ASP A 79 -6.02 -9.30 -5.52
N CYS A 80 -4.96 -8.53 -5.39
CA CYS A 80 -4.72 -7.31 -6.16
C CYS A 80 -3.40 -7.46 -6.91
N CYS A 81 -3.43 -7.49 -8.25
CA CYS A 81 -2.27 -7.80 -9.08
C CYS A 81 -2.04 -6.74 -10.15
N CYS A 82 -1.59 -5.55 -9.77
CA CYS A 82 -1.38 -4.46 -10.71
C CYS A 82 0.03 -4.46 -11.33
N LYS A 83 0.21 -4.04 -12.59
CA LYS A 83 1.55 -3.65 -13.05
C LYS A 83 1.82 -2.24 -12.52
N ASP A 84 0.95 -1.30 -12.85
CA ASP A 84 1.10 0.10 -12.42
C ASP A 84 -0.07 0.53 -11.52
N TYR A 85 0.28 1.06 -10.34
CA TYR A 85 -0.65 1.77 -9.46
C TYR A 85 -0.21 3.21 -9.29
N ARG A 86 -1.04 4.17 -9.72
CA ARG A 86 -0.75 5.60 -9.59
C ARG A 86 -1.91 6.33 -8.93
N CYS A 87 -1.63 6.99 -7.81
CA CYS A 87 -2.59 7.81 -7.09
C CYS A 87 -1.98 9.15 -6.70
N LYS A 88 -2.71 10.26 -6.83
CA LYS A 88 -2.31 11.51 -6.18
C LYS A 88 -2.61 11.40 -4.69
N ASP A 89 -3.89 11.28 -4.36
CA ASP A 89 -4.37 11.35 -2.98
C ASP A 89 -5.18 10.08 -2.65
N TYR A 90 -4.61 9.18 -1.85
CA TYR A 90 -5.26 7.95 -1.41
C TYR A 90 -5.72 8.06 0.04
N CYS A 91 -7.01 7.88 0.29
CA CYS A 91 -7.61 7.89 1.60
C CYS A 91 -8.49 6.65 1.80
N CYS A 92 -8.13 5.80 2.76
CA CYS A 92 -8.94 4.66 3.16
C CYS A 92 -9.11 4.61 4.69
N LYS A 93 -10.29 4.27 5.22
CA LYS A 93 -10.37 3.97 6.67
C LYS A 93 -9.78 2.59 6.91
N ASP A 94 -10.38 1.57 6.31
CA ASP A 94 -10.04 0.17 6.54
C ASP A 94 -9.60 -0.50 5.24
N TYR A 95 -8.30 -0.75 5.09
CA TYR A 95 -7.75 -1.51 3.97
C TYR A 95 -7.45 -2.94 4.39
N ARG A 96 -8.05 -3.92 3.71
CA ARG A 96 -7.78 -5.34 3.91
C ARG A 96 -7.48 -6.02 2.57
N CYS A 97 -6.30 -6.60 2.44
CA CYS A 97 -6.00 -7.50 1.33
C CYS A 97 -5.44 -8.83 1.83
N LYS A 98 -5.71 -9.93 1.12
CA LYS A 98 -4.92 -11.15 1.32
C LYS A 98 -3.61 -10.98 0.57
N ASP A 99 -3.66 -10.86 -0.76
CA ASP A 99 -2.47 -10.86 -1.60
C ASP A 99 -2.41 -9.58 -2.43
N TYR A 100 -1.42 -8.73 -2.16
CA TYR A 100 -1.13 -7.54 -2.93
C TYR A 100 0.16 -7.72 -3.72
N ARG A 101 0.09 -7.61 -5.05
CA ARG A 101 1.22 -7.69 -5.97
C ARG A 101 1.19 -6.49 -6.90
N CYS A 102 2.25 -5.68 -6.87
CA CYS A 102 2.41 -4.53 -7.75
C CYS A 102 3.81 -4.51 -8.37
N LYS A 103 3.96 -4.16 -9.66
CA LYS A 103 5.29 -3.82 -10.16
C LYS A 103 5.66 -2.42 -9.67
N ASP A 104 4.90 -1.41 -10.06
CA ASP A 104 5.20 0.00 -9.78
C ASP A 104 4.07 0.65 -8.99
N TYR A 105 4.31 0.93 -7.71
CA TYR A 105 3.40 1.68 -6.86
C TYR A 105 3.88 3.13 -6.72
N ARG A 106 3.04 4.09 -7.11
CA ARG A 106 3.32 5.53 -6.96
C ARG A 106 2.15 6.25 -6.31
N CYS A 107 2.38 6.85 -5.15
CA CYS A 107 1.40 7.67 -4.47
C CYS A 107 2.02 9.01 -4.04
N LYS A 108 1.33 10.15 -4.18
CA LYS A 108 1.81 11.37 -3.51
C LYS A 108 1.44 11.29 -2.03
N ASP A 109 0.16 11.26 -1.72
CA ASP A 109 -0.33 11.31 -0.34
C ASP A 109 -1.14 10.05 -0.03
N TYR A 110 -0.59 9.17 0.80
CA TYR A 110 -1.25 7.96 1.27
C TYR A 110 -1.72 8.14 2.71
N ARG A 111 -3.02 7.98 2.95
CA ARG A 111 -3.63 8.04 4.29
C ARG A 111 -4.50 6.82 4.51
N CYS A 112 -4.18 6.03 5.54
CA CYS A 112 -4.98 4.91 5.97
C CYS A 112 -5.16 4.90 7.49
N LYS A 113 -6.35 4.58 8.01
CA LYS A 113 -6.46 4.31 9.45
C LYS A 113 -5.91 2.91 9.75
N ASP A 114 -6.53 1.89 9.20
CA ASP A 114 -6.19 0.49 9.45
C ASP A 114 -5.78 -0.20 8.16
N TYR A 115 -4.48 -0.50 8.02
CA TYR A 115 -3.94 -1.25 6.91
C TYR A 115 -3.66 -2.69 7.32
N ARG A 116 -4.29 -3.67 6.67
CA ARG A 116 -4.04 -5.11 6.90
C ARG A 116 -3.78 -5.82 5.59
N CYS A 117 -2.60 -6.42 5.46
CA CYS A 117 -2.26 -7.29 4.34
C CYS A 117 -1.72 -8.63 4.86
N LYS A 118 -2.03 -9.75 4.19
CA LYS A 118 -1.29 -10.99 4.47
C LYS A 118 0.04 -10.92 3.73
N ASP A 119 -0.01 -10.86 2.40
CA ASP A 119 1.17 -10.94 1.55
C ASP A 119 1.26 -9.68 0.69
N TYR A 120 2.25 -8.84 0.97
CA TYR A 120 2.55 -7.65 0.19
C TYR A 120 3.82 -7.87 -0.64
N ARG A 121 3.72 -7.75 -1.96
CA ARG A 121 4.86 -7.82 -2.88
C ARG A 121 4.85 -6.62 -3.82
N CYS A 122 5.90 -5.82 -3.77
CA CYS A 122 6.10 -4.72 -4.71
C CYS A 122 7.51 -4.78 -5.32
N LYS A 123 7.64 -4.45 -6.61
CA LYS A 123 8.98 -4.23 -7.17
C LYS A 123 9.45 -2.84 -6.74
N ASP A 124 8.75 -1.79 -7.16
CA ASP A 124 9.12 -0.40 -6.91
C ASP A 124 8.00 0.34 -6.18
N HIS A 125 8.19 0.64 -4.91
CA HIS A 125 7.26 1.42 -4.10
C HIS A 125 7.76 2.85 -3.90
N ARG A 126 7.01 3.85 -4.39
CA ARG A 126 7.33 5.27 -4.23
C ARG A 126 6.16 6.03 -3.62
N CYS A 127 6.39 6.65 -2.47
CA CYS A 127 5.43 7.53 -1.81
C CYS A 127 6.06 8.87 -1.43
N LYS A 128 5.37 10.00 -1.57
CA LYS A 128 5.84 11.24 -0.94
C LYS A 128 5.52 11.18 0.54
N ASP A 129 4.23 11.18 0.88
CA ASP A 129 3.74 11.25 2.24
C ASP A 129 2.92 10.00 2.57
N TYR A 130 3.44 9.15 3.44
CA TYR A 130 2.75 7.96 3.92
C TYR A 130 2.30 8.16 5.37
N ARG A 131 1.00 8.10 5.62
CA ARG A 131 0.41 8.20 6.96
C ARG A 131 -0.51 7.02 7.23
N CYS A 132 -0.20 6.23 8.26
CA CYS A 132 -1.03 5.13 8.71
C CYS A 132 -1.23 5.16 10.22
N LYS A 133 -2.44 4.90 10.73
CA LYS A 133 -2.59 4.72 12.18
C LYS A 133 -2.04 3.35 12.57
N ASP A 134 -2.63 2.29 12.05
CA ASP A 134 -2.30 0.91 12.38
C ASP A 134 -1.96 0.12 11.11
N TYR A 135 -0.69 -0.22 10.95
CA TYR A 135 -0.18 -1.02 9.84
C TYR A 135 0.10 -2.45 10.29
N ARG A 136 -0.51 -3.44 9.63
CA ARG A 136 -0.28 -4.86 9.90
C ARG A 136 -0.04 -5.62 8.60
N CYS A 137 1.14 -6.23 8.48
CA CYS A 137 1.47 -7.14 7.39
C CYS A 137 1.98 -8.47 7.94
N LYS A 138 1.60 -9.61 7.35
CA LYS A 138 2.33 -10.86 7.66
C LYS A 138 3.67 -10.84 6.93
N ASP A 139 3.62 -10.83 5.61
CA ASP A 139 4.80 -10.95 4.77
C ASP A 139 4.91 -9.72 3.87
N TYR A 140 5.93 -8.90 4.11
CA TYR A 140 6.23 -7.73 3.29
C TYR A 140 7.48 -7.99 2.46
N ARG A 141 7.38 -7.88 1.14
CA ARG A 141 8.52 -7.97 0.21
C ARG A 141 8.52 -6.79 -0.74
N CYS A 142 9.60 -6.02 -0.73
CA CYS A 142 9.81 -4.94 -1.70
C CYS A 142 11.21 -5.02 -2.31
N LYS A 143 11.35 -4.79 -3.61
CA LYS A 143 12.70 -4.61 -4.18
C LYS A 143 13.21 -3.23 -3.79
N ASP A 144 12.55 -2.17 -4.26
CA ASP A 144 12.98 -0.80 -4.05
C ASP A 144 11.88 -0.01 -3.35
N TYR A 145 12.12 0.39 -2.10
CA TYR A 145 11.20 1.22 -1.32
C TYR A 145 11.74 2.65 -1.21
N ARG A 146 10.95 3.64 -1.61
CA ARG A 146 11.28 5.06 -1.47
C ARG A 146 10.11 5.84 -0.86
N CYS A 147 10.36 6.50 0.26
CA CYS A 147 9.41 7.42 0.88
C CYS A 147 10.09 8.74 1.22
N LYS A 148 9.40 9.89 1.08
CA LYS A 148 9.91 11.13 1.68
C LYS A 148 9.57 11.13 3.16
N ASP A 149 8.28 11.14 3.48
CA ASP A 149 7.79 11.25 4.85
C ASP A 149 6.93 10.04 5.22
N TYR A 150 7.45 9.20 6.10
CA TYR A 150 6.73 8.05 6.63
C TYR A 150 6.29 8.32 8.07
N ARG A 151 4.98 8.22 8.33
CA ARG A 151 4.40 8.34 9.68
C ARG A 151 3.47 7.18 9.98
N CYS A 152 3.75 6.44 11.05
CA CYS A 152 2.89 5.37 11.53
C CYS A 152 2.73 5.42 13.05
N ASN A 153 1.54 5.14 13.60
CA ASN A 153 1.42 4.97 15.06
C ASN A 153 1.84 3.56 15.48
N ASP A 154 1.15 2.51 15.01
CA ASP A 154 1.49 1.10 15.31
C ASP A 154 1.85 0.37 14.01
N TYR A 155 3.13 0.02 13.87
CA TYR A 155 3.63 -0.80 12.76
C TYR A 155 3.90 -2.22 13.24
N ARG A 156 3.23 -3.21 12.64
CA ARG A 156 3.47 -4.63 12.89
C ARG A 156 3.73 -5.40 11.60
N CYS A 157 4.88 -6.05 11.53
CA CYS A 157 5.19 -7.01 10.49
C CYS A 157 5.67 -8.33 11.09
N LYS A 158 5.32 -9.48 10.49
CA LYS A 158 6.01 -10.73 10.85
C LYS A 158 7.34 -10.76 10.11
N ASP A 159 7.28 -10.79 8.78
CA ASP A 159 8.45 -10.95 7.93
C ASP A 159 8.59 -9.75 7.00
N TYR A 160 9.58 -8.91 7.25
CA TYR A 160 9.91 -7.78 6.41
C TYR A 160 11.16 -8.08 5.60
N ARG A 161 11.05 -8.00 4.26
CA ARG A 161 12.18 -8.12 3.34
C ARG A 161 12.20 -6.97 2.35
N CYS A 162 13.27 -6.18 2.38
CA CYS A 162 13.52 -5.18 1.36
C CYS A 162 14.92 -5.35 0.75
N LYS A 163 15.07 -5.07 -0.55
CA LYS A 163 16.42 -4.99 -1.12
C LYS A 163 16.99 -3.61 -0.79
N ASP A 164 16.36 -2.56 -1.30
CA ASP A 164 16.86 -1.18 -1.19
C ASP A 164 15.77 -0.31 -0.53
N TYR A 165 15.99 0.08 0.73
CA TYR A 165 15.09 0.94 1.48
C TYR A 165 15.65 2.36 1.58
N ARG A 166 14.87 3.36 1.16
CA ARG A 166 15.21 4.78 1.30
C ARG A 166 14.05 5.58 1.88
N CYS A 167 14.27 6.22 3.02
CA CYS A 167 13.34 7.18 3.60
C CYS A 167 14.06 8.50 3.91
N LYS A 168 13.42 9.66 3.71
CA LYS A 168 13.97 10.91 4.26
C LYS A 168 13.64 10.97 5.74
N ASP A 169 12.35 11.04 6.06
CA ASP A 169 11.87 11.22 7.43
C ASP A 169 10.99 10.04 7.82
N TYR A 170 11.48 9.21 8.73
CA TYR A 170 10.75 8.08 9.29
C TYR A 170 10.31 8.40 10.72
N ARG A 171 9.00 8.35 10.98
CA ARG A 171 8.44 8.49 12.32
C ARG A 171 7.47 7.36 12.64
N CYS A 172 7.79 6.60 13.67
CA CYS A 172 6.89 5.60 14.23
C CYS A 172 6.71 5.80 15.74
N LYS A 173 5.52 5.54 16.29
CA LYS A 173 5.39 5.42 17.75
C LYS A 173 5.85 4.03 18.16
N ASP A 174 5.16 3.00 17.71
CA ASP A 174 5.41 1.61 18.08
C ASP A 174 5.75 0.79 16.84
N TYR A 175 6.99 0.33 16.75
CA TYR A 175 7.47 -0.54 15.70
C TYR A 175 7.69 -1.95 16.23
N ARG A 176 7.03 -2.94 15.62
CA ARG A 176 7.20 -4.36 15.94
C ARG A 176 7.42 -5.18 14.68
N CYS A 177 8.59 -5.82 14.58
CA CYS A 177 8.88 -6.81 13.55
C CYS A 177 9.32 -8.13 14.19
N LYS A 178 8.95 -9.29 13.63
CA LYS A 178 9.64 -10.53 14.03
C LYS A 178 10.97 -10.62 13.30
N ASP A 179 10.91 -10.68 11.98
CA ASP A 179 12.09 -10.89 11.15
C ASP A 179 12.23 -9.72 10.18
N TYR A 180 13.23 -8.88 10.40
CA TYR A 180 13.57 -7.77 9.53
C TYR A 180 14.83 -8.11 8.72
N ARG A 181 14.72 -8.05 7.39
CA ARG A 181 15.86 -8.20 6.47
C ARG A 181 15.89 -7.07 5.45
N CYS A 182 16.95 -6.29 5.44
CA CYS A 182 17.24 -5.34 4.36
C CYS A 182 18.65 -5.59 3.79
N LYS A 183 18.85 -5.40 2.48
CA LYS A 183 20.23 -5.30 1.98
C LYS A 183 20.77 -3.90 2.26
N ASP A 184 20.15 -2.89 1.66
CA ASP A 184 20.64 -1.52 1.74
C ASP A 184 19.57 -0.65 2.41
N TYR A 185 19.82 -0.22 3.64
CA TYR A 185 18.93 0.67 4.38
C TYR A 185 19.52 2.07 4.44
N ARG A 186 18.78 3.07 3.95
CA ARG A 186 19.14 4.48 4.09
C ARG A 186 17.97 5.29 4.66
N CYS A 187 18.18 5.92 5.79
CA CYS A 187 17.25 6.89 6.36
C CYS A 187 18.00 8.20 6.66
N LYS A 188 17.40 9.36 6.37
CA LYS A 188 18.01 10.62 6.82
C LYS A 188 17.70 10.81 8.30
N ASP A 189 16.41 10.90 8.64
CA ASP A 189 15.93 11.19 9.98
C ASP A 189 15.02 10.05 10.43
N TYR A 190 15.47 9.24 11.38
CA TYR A 190 14.70 8.15 11.97
C TYR A 190 14.29 8.48 13.39
N ARG A 191 12.98 8.45 13.66
CA ARG A 191 12.42 8.60 15.01
C ARG A 191 11.44 7.47 15.32
N CYS A 192 11.73 6.72 16.37
CA CYS A 192 10.82 5.72 16.92
C CYS A 192 10.66 5.96 18.43
N LYS A 193 9.46 5.76 19.00
CA LYS A 193 9.37 5.71 20.46
C LYS A 193 9.76 4.32 20.94
N ASP A 194 9.03 3.30 20.50
CA ASP A 194 9.21 1.94 20.96
C ASP A 194 9.53 1.05 19.76
N TYR A 195 10.76 0.55 19.71
CA TYR A 195 11.22 -0.37 18.68
C TYR A 195 11.43 -1.76 19.25
N ARG A 196 10.75 -2.75 18.67
CA ARG A 196 10.94 -4.17 18.99
C ARG A 196 11.14 -4.98 17.71
N CYS A 197 12.28 -5.65 17.61
CA CYS A 197 12.56 -6.61 16.55
C CYS A 197 13.05 -7.92 17.17
N LYS A 198 12.61 -9.10 16.70
CA LYS A 198 13.27 -10.33 17.17
C LYS A 198 14.60 -10.49 16.45
N ASP A 199 14.54 -10.60 15.13
CA ASP A 199 15.70 -10.86 14.28
C ASP A 199 15.85 -9.71 13.29
N TYR A 200 16.89 -8.90 13.48
CA TYR A 200 17.25 -7.82 12.58
C TYR A 200 18.50 -8.18 11.78
N ARG A 201 18.41 -8.11 10.45
CA ARG A 201 19.55 -8.26 9.55
C ARG A 201 19.56 -7.14 8.52
N CYS A 202 20.59 -6.31 8.55
CA CYS A 202 20.88 -5.34 7.49
C CYS A 202 22.28 -5.57 6.95
N ARG A 203 22.46 -5.56 5.62
CA ARG A 203 23.82 -5.69 5.06
C ARG A 203 24.54 -4.36 5.15
N ASP A 204 23.93 -3.30 4.65
CA ASP A 204 24.50 -1.95 4.64
C ASP A 204 23.45 -1.02 5.24
N CYS A 205 23.73 -0.42 6.40
CA CYS A 205 22.80 0.49 7.07
C CYS A 205 23.40 1.89 7.20
N CYS A 206 22.66 2.90 6.79
CA CYS A 206 23.04 4.29 6.98
C CYS A 206 21.84 5.08 7.51
N CYS A 207 21.98 5.63 8.71
CA CYS A 207 21.03 6.58 9.27
C CYS A 207 21.79 7.83 9.74
N LYS A 208 21.47 9.01 9.20
CA LYS A 208 22.17 10.24 9.61
C LYS A 208 21.76 10.67 11.02
N ASP A 209 20.47 10.77 11.25
CA ASP A 209 19.88 11.18 12.53
C ASP A 209 18.99 10.06 13.05
N TYR A 210 19.50 9.26 13.98
CA TYR A 210 18.74 8.17 14.61
C TYR A 210 18.31 8.56 16.03
N ARG A 211 17.01 8.45 16.33
CA ARG A 211 16.47 8.57 17.70
C ARG A 211 15.45 7.47 17.97
N CYS A 212 15.74 6.62 18.95
CA CYS A 212 14.80 5.66 19.50
C CYS A 212 14.77 5.81 21.02
N LYS A 213 13.59 5.90 21.64
CA LYS A 213 13.51 5.98 23.11
C LYS A 213 13.74 4.59 23.73
N ASP A 214 12.90 3.65 23.35
CA ASP A 214 12.95 2.28 23.84
C ASP A 214 13.29 1.36 22.67
N TYR A 215 14.46 0.71 22.74
CA TYR A 215 14.93 -0.20 21.71
C TYR A 215 15.12 -1.61 22.30
N SER A 216 14.56 -2.61 21.64
CA SER A 216 14.76 -4.02 21.98
C SER A 216 14.93 -4.84 20.71
N CYS A 217 16.09 -5.48 20.56
CA CYS A 217 16.33 -6.46 19.54
C CYS A 217 16.99 -7.71 20.14
N LYS A 218 16.50 -8.91 19.81
CA LYS A 218 17.10 -10.16 20.32
C LYS A 218 18.37 -10.49 19.52
N ASP A 219 18.23 -10.58 18.21
CA ASP A 219 19.31 -10.91 17.29
C ASP A 219 19.52 -9.77 16.32
N HIS A 220 20.55 -8.95 16.53
CA HIS A 220 20.89 -7.84 15.65
C HIS A 220 22.17 -8.13 14.87
N ARG A 221 22.09 -8.16 13.53
CA ARG A 221 23.25 -8.24 12.63
C ARG A 221 23.17 -7.12 11.61
N CYS A 222 24.01 -6.12 11.79
CA CYS A 222 24.20 -5.06 10.81
C CYS A 222 25.67 -5.05 10.39
N LYS A 223 25.95 -4.93 9.09
CA LYS A 223 27.28 -4.46 8.67
C LYS A 223 27.11 -3.00 8.24
N ASP A 224 28.15 -2.23 8.50
CA ASP A 224 28.28 -0.84 8.06
C ASP A 224 29.12 -0.79 6.78
#